data_AF-A0A1G7CY31-F1
#
_entry.id   AF-A0A1G7CY31-F1
#
_cell.length_a   1.000
_cell.length_b   1.000
_cell.length_c   1.000
_cell.angle_alpha   90.00
_cell.angle_beta   90.00
_cell.angle_gamma   90.00
#
_symmetry.space_group_name_H-M   'P 1'
#
loop_
_entity.id
_entity.type
_entity.pdbx_description
1 polymer ?
#
loop_
_entity_poly.entity_id
_entity_poly.type
_entity_poly.pdbx_seq_one_letter_code
_entity_poly.pdbx_strand_id
1 'polypeptide(L)'
;MPSAQIRVNRAPVLTLWAAIVAERLGHPRETALSLASVVAGTAARAKARRLGLAEEKQHEPRPAASAQAVTSLLGRDIPLTHDSDGVVLAERDGRPAAAAPVAAYLTRAFGPHFGETRAAMEALADGFAPEELNRLGFRLYERFRPEVPQDVSGWGAKGWLDLDLIREAAG
;
A
#
# COMPACT_ATOMS: atom_id res chain seq x y z
N MET A 1 16.87 -11.36 -20.94
CA MET A 1 15.43 -11.26 -21.27
C MET A 1 15.05 -9.80 -21.20
N PRO A 2 14.14 -9.27 -22.05
CA PRO A 2 13.70 -7.89 -21.90
C PRO A 2 13.06 -7.71 -20.51
N SER A 3 13.50 -6.70 -19.77
CA SER A 3 12.93 -6.33 -18.48
C SER A 3 11.45 -5.96 -18.66
N ALA A 4 10.58 -6.62 -17.89
CA ALA A 4 9.16 -6.35 -17.93
C ALA A 4 8.89 -4.98 -17.26
N GLN A 5 8.74 -3.94 -18.08
CA GLN A 5 8.48 -2.59 -17.62
C GLN A 5 7.00 -2.23 -17.72
N ILE A 6 6.42 -1.76 -16.61
CA ILE A 6 5.00 -1.46 -16.48
C ILE A 6 4.83 0.03 -16.18
N ARG A 7 3.99 0.73 -16.94
CA ARG A 7 3.72 2.16 -16.70
C ARG A 7 2.59 2.35 -15.70
N VAL A 8 2.93 2.65 -14.45
CA VAL A 8 1.99 2.66 -13.33
C VAL A 8 2.29 3.78 -12.32
N ASN A 9 1.27 4.22 -11.60
CA ASN A 9 1.40 5.20 -10.52
C ASN A 9 2.13 4.59 -9.30
N ARG A 10 2.70 5.42 -8.43
CA ARG A 10 3.28 4.97 -7.14
C ARG A 10 2.25 4.41 -6.16
N ALA A 11 1.05 5.00 -6.13
CA ALA A 11 -0.01 4.59 -5.20
C ALA A 11 -0.39 3.09 -5.31
N PRO A 12 -0.74 2.53 -6.48
CA PRO A 12 -1.07 1.11 -6.58
C PRO A 12 0.13 0.19 -6.31
N VAL A 13 1.37 0.63 -6.60
CA VAL A 13 2.59 -0.12 -6.26
C VAL A 13 2.77 -0.22 -4.75
N LEU A 14 2.64 0.90 -4.03
CA LEU A 14 2.68 0.89 -2.57
C LEU A 14 1.52 0.10 -1.96
N THR A 15 0.31 0.22 -2.52
CA THR A 15 -0.86 -0.55 -2.06
C THR A 15 -0.62 -2.06 -2.23
N LEU A 16 -0.12 -2.52 -3.38
CA LEU A 16 0.14 -3.94 -3.59
C LEU A 16 1.22 -4.46 -2.62
N TRP A 17 2.32 -3.73 -2.50
CA TRP A 17 3.41 -4.09 -1.61
C TRP A 17 2.97 -4.15 -0.14
N ALA A 18 2.23 -3.15 0.34
CA ALA A 18 1.71 -3.14 1.70
C ALA A 18 0.75 -4.31 1.99
N ALA A 19 -0.06 -4.72 1.01
CA ALA A 19 -0.94 -5.87 1.16
C ALA A 19 -0.14 -7.17 1.31
N ILE A 20 0.91 -7.35 0.51
CA ILE A 20 1.80 -8.52 0.59
C ILE A 20 2.51 -8.57 1.95
N VAL A 21 3.05 -7.44 2.42
CA VAL A 21 3.70 -7.38 3.73
C VAL A 21 2.70 -7.69 4.87
N ALA A 22 1.47 -7.20 4.78
CA ALA A 22 0.43 -7.53 5.76
C ALA A 22 0.04 -9.03 5.74
N GLU A 23 -0.04 -9.65 4.56
CA GLU A 23 -0.25 -11.10 4.42
C GLU A 23 0.90 -11.91 5.02
N ARG A 24 2.15 -11.47 4.81
CA ARG A 24 3.34 -12.10 5.43
C ARG A 24 3.34 -11.99 6.95
N LEU A 25 2.69 -10.98 7.52
CA LEU A 25 2.44 -10.83 8.96
C LEU A 25 1.28 -11.72 9.47
N GLY A 26 0.64 -12.50 8.60
CA GLY A 26 -0.44 -13.41 8.95
C GLY A 26 -1.85 -12.79 8.89
N HIS A 27 -1.99 -11.57 8.36
CA HIS A 27 -3.33 -10.99 8.18
C HIS A 27 -4.08 -11.67 7.02
N PRO A 28 -5.39 -11.94 7.17
CA PRO A 28 -6.23 -12.39 6.07
C PRO A 28 -6.23 -11.40 4.91
N ARG A 29 -6.49 -11.90 3.70
CA ARG A 29 -6.46 -11.12 2.44
C ARG A 29 -7.25 -9.82 2.52
N GLU A 30 -8.45 -9.86 3.10
CA GLU A 30 -9.33 -8.68 3.22
C GLU A 30 -8.75 -7.62 4.16
N THR A 31 -8.29 -8.05 5.34
CA THR A 31 -7.59 -7.20 6.31
C THR A 31 -6.33 -6.58 5.70
N ALA A 32 -5.54 -7.38 4.97
CA ALA A 32 -4.31 -6.92 4.32
C ALA A 32 -4.58 -5.85 3.25
N LEU A 33 -5.58 -6.05 2.40
CA LEU A 33 -6.01 -5.06 1.40
C LEU A 33 -6.54 -3.77 2.05
N SER A 34 -7.28 -3.92 3.15
CA SER A 34 -7.79 -2.80 3.92
C SER A 34 -6.65 -1.96 4.51
N LEU A 35 -5.71 -2.60 5.21
CA LEU A 35 -4.51 -1.98 5.78
C LEU A 35 -3.67 -1.27 4.69
N ALA A 36 -3.46 -1.94 3.56
CA ALA A 36 -2.72 -1.38 2.43
C ALA A 36 -3.33 -0.09 1.90
N SER A 37 -4.66 0.01 1.88
CA SER A 37 -5.36 1.23 1.45
C SER A 37 -5.10 2.41 2.41
N VAL A 38 -5.00 2.14 3.71
CA VAL A 38 -4.68 3.15 4.74
C VAL A 38 -3.23 3.60 4.62
N VAL A 39 -2.29 2.67 4.42
CA VAL A 39 -0.87 2.98 4.18
C VAL A 39 -0.70 3.88 2.94
N ALA A 40 -1.28 3.49 1.80
CA ALA A 40 -1.16 4.28 0.57
C ALA A 40 -1.86 5.63 0.70
N GLY A 41 -3.04 5.68 1.33
CA GLY A 41 -3.80 6.90 1.56
C GLY A 41 -3.08 7.89 2.48
N THR A 42 -2.46 7.42 3.57
CA THR A 42 -1.66 8.28 4.46
C THR A 42 -0.39 8.79 3.77
N ALA A 43 0.31 7.96 2.99
CA ALA A 43 1.46 8.38 2.20
C ALA A 43 1.09 9.44 1.15
N ALA A 44 -0.04 9.28 0.46
CA ALA A 44 -0.55 10.25 -0.50
C ALA A 44 -0.89 11.59 0.18
N ARG A 45 -1.61 11.59 1.31
CA ARG A 45 -1.91 12.81 2.07
C ARG A 45 -0.65 13.53 2.55
N ALA A 46 0.34 12.79 3.06
CA ALA A 46 1.62 13.37 3.47
C ALA A 46 2.35 14.06 2.32
N LYS A 47 2.36 13.44 1.12
CA LYS A 47 2.94 14.03 -0.08
C LYS A 47 2.15 15.25 -0.57
N ALA A 48 0.81 15.22 -0.54
CA ALA A 48 -0.03 16.37 -0.89
C ALA A 48 0.26 17.58 0.01
N ARG A 49 0.34 17.38 1.33
CA ARG A 49 0.71 18.45 2.29
C ARG A 49 2.08 19.05 1.97
N ARG A 50 3.08 18.21 1.71
CA ARG A 50 4.43 18.67 1.35
C ARG A 50 4.46 19.50 0.05
N LEU A 51 3.55 19.21 -0.88
CA LEU A 51 3.43 19.94 -2.14
C LEU A 51 2.51 21.18 -2.06
N GLY A 52 1.91 21.46 -0.91
CA GLY A 52 0.91 22.54 -0.77
C GLY A 52 -0.42 22.26 -1.46
N LEU A 53 -0.70 20.99 -1.81
CA LEU A 53 -1.90 20.55 -2.52
C LEU A 53 -2.99 20.00 -1.59
N ALA A 54 -2.72 19.96 -0.29
CA ALA A 54 -3.69 19.44 0.67
C ALA A 54 -4.76 20.50 0.95
N GLU A 55 -6.00 20.21 0.56
CA GLU A 55 -7.14 20.92 1.13
C GLU A 55 -7.24 20.54 2.61
N GLU A 56 -7.28 21.54 3.49
CA GLU A 56 -7.73 21.38 4.87
C GLU A 56 -9.23 21.10 4.86
N LYS A 57 -9.61 19.87 4.51
CA LYS A 57 -10.94 19.40 4.86
C LYS A 57 -10.96 19.25 6.37
N GLN A 58 -11.60 20.22 7.03
CA GLN A 58 -12.04 20.10 8.42
C GLN A 58 -12.85 18.81 8.50
N HIS A 59 -12.20 17.74 8.96
CA HIS A 59 -12.91 16.51 9.26
C HIS A 59 -13.59 16.78 10.59
N GLU A 60 -14.90 16.99 10.56
CA GLU A 60 -15.68 16.85 11.78
C GLU A 60 -15.35 15.47 12.36
N PRO A 61 -14.93 15.38 13.62
CA PRO A 61 -14.67 14.10 14.25
C PRO A 61 -15.97 13.30 14.24
N ARG A 62 -16.10 12.37 13.29
CA ARG A 62 -17.15 11.36 13.37
C ARG A 62 -16.84 10.51 14.60
N PRO A 63 -17.86 10.12 15.38
CA PRO A 63 -17.65 9.19 16.48
C PRO A 63 -16.91 7.98 15.91
N ALA A 64 -15.69 7.77 16.39
CA ALA A 64 -14.87 6.67 15.94
C ALA A 64 -15.66 5.38 16.18
N ALA A 65 -15.78 4.52 15.17
CA ALA A 65 -15.97 3.11 15.47
C ALA A 65 -14.89 2.76 16.49
N SER A 66 -15.27 2.22 17.65
CA SER A 66 -14.31 1.93 18.72
C SER A 66 -13.20 1.07 18.15
N ALA A 67 -12.01 1.65 17.95
CA ALA A 67 -10.85 0.92 17.49
C ALA A 67 -10.59 -0.19 18.50
N GLN A 68 -10.70 -1.43 18.06
CA GLN A 68 -10.66 -2.59 18.96
C GLN A 68 -9.24 -3.13 19.12
N ALA A 69 -8.38 -2.84 18.15
CA ALA A 69 -6.98 -3.19 18.15
C ALA A 69 -6.17 -2.20 17.32
N VAL A 70 -4.84 -2.27 17.41
CA VAL A 70 -3.90 -1.54 16.58
C VAL A 70 -2.87 -2.54 16.05
N THR A 71 -2.53 -2.44 14.77
CA THR A 71 -1.45 -3.22 14.16
C THR A 71 -0.42 -2.29 13.53
N SER A 72 0.84 -2.72 13.49
CA SER A 72 1.92 -1.95 12.87
C SER A 72 2.24 -2.50 11.49
N LEU A 73 2.15 -1.66 10.46
CA LEU A 73 2.45 -2.03 9.08
C LEU A 73 3.33 -0.96 8.40
N LEU A 74 4.49 -1.37 7.92
CA LEU A 74 5.47 -0.52 7.23
C LEU A 74 5.83 0.73 8.04
N GLY A 75 6.05 0.53 9.36
CA GLY A 75 6.41 1.57 10.32
C GLY A 75 5.26 2.51 10.69
N ARG A 76 4.01 2.09 10.51
CA ARG A 76 2.81 2.88 10.85
C ARG A 76 1.86 2.06 11.70
N ASP A 77 1.39 2.66 12.78
CA ASP A 77 0.34 2.08 13.60
C ASP A 77 -1.03 2.41 12.99
N ILE A 78 -1.82 1.37 12.72
CA ILE A 78 -3.10 1.45 12.04
C ILE A 78 -4.16 0.84 12.96
N PRO A 79 -5.20 1.61 13.35
CA PRO A 79 -6.29 1.06 14.12
C PRO A 79 -7.11 0.06 13.30
N LEU A 80 -7.63 -0.97 13.97
CA LEU A 80 -8.48 -2.01 13.43
C LEU A 80 -9.89 -1.90 14.01
N THR A 81 -10.88 -2.22 13.18
CA THR A 81 -12.29 -2.28 13.54
C THR A 81 -12.95 -3.45 12.81
N HIS A 82 -14.20 -3.74 13.15
CA HIS A 82 -15.00 -4.74 12.46
C HIS A 82 -16.00 -4.07 11.52
N ASP A 83 -16.24 -4.67 10.36
CA ASP A 83 -17.41 -4.30 9.55
C ASP A 83 -18.70 -4.96 10.07
N SER A 84 -19.80 -4.75 9.34
CA SER A 84 -21.11 -5.31 9.68
C SER A 84 -21.15 -6.84 9.68
N ASP A 85 -20.23 -7.48 8.96
CA ASP A 85 -20.15 -8.93 8.81
C ASP A 85 -19.13 -9.55 9.78
N GLY A 86 -18.50 -8.72 10.64
CA GLY A 86 -17.53 -9.14 11.64
C GLY A 86 -16.11 -9.31 11.11
N VAL A 87 -15.82 -8.84 9.88
CA VAL A 87 -14.47 -8.90 9.30
C VAL A 87 -13.59 -7.80 9.92
N VAL A 88 -12.39 -8.18 10.35
CA VAL A 88 -11.39 -7.23 10.86
C VAL A 88 -10.80 -6.45 9.69
N LEU A 89 -11.00 -5.13 9.68
CA LEU A 89 -10.51 -4.22 8.66
C LEU A 89 -9.80 -3.02 9.32
N ALA A 90 -8.98 -2.33 8.54
CA ALA A 90 -8.37 -1.09 8.97
C ALA A 90 -9.44 0.00 9.15
N GLU A 91 -9.36 0.74 10.24
CA GLU A 91 -10.20 1.91 10.46
C GLU A 91 -9.64 3.11 9.69
N ARG A 92 -10.55 3.82 9.04
CA ARG A 92 -10.26 5.08 8.37
C ARG A 92 -11.45 6.02 8.48
N ASP A 93 -11.20 7.21 9.01
CA ASP A 93 -12.18 8.29 9.07
C ASP A 93 -13.48 7.85 9.81
N GLY A 94 -13.33 7.03 10.85
CA GLY A 94 -14.38 6.46 11.71
C GLY A 94 -15.07 5.22 11.17
N ARG A 95 -14.60 4.64 10.05
CA ARG A 95 -15.27 3.51 9.37
C ARG A 95 -14.28 2.42 8.94
N PRO A 96 -14.74 1.16 8.80
CA PRO A 96 -13.95 0.10 8.18
C PRO A 96 -13.61 0.44 6.72
N ALA A 97 -12.34 0.32 6.34
CA ALA A 97 -11.89 0.51 4.97
C ALA A 97 -12.13 -0.78 4.15
N ALA A 98 -13.10 -0.75 3.24
CA ALA A 98 -13.49 -1.92 2.46
C ALA A 98 -12.37 -2.47 1.56
N ALA A 99 -12.17 -3.79 1.56
CA ALA A 99 -11.13 -4.47 0.79
C ALA A 99 -11.45 -4.62 -0.70
N ALA A 100 -12.72 -4.89 -1.05
CA ALA A 100 -13.12 -5.20 -2.43
C ALA A 100 -12.80 -4.08 -3.44
N PRO A 101 -13.04 -2.77 -3.15
CA PRO A 101 -12.63 -1.69 -4.04
C PRO A 101 -11.11 -1.63 -4.25
N VAL A 102 -10.32 -2.01 -3.24
CA VAL A 102 -8.85 -2.04 -3.31
C VAL A 102 -8.39 -3.15 -4.24
N ALA A 103 -8.97 -4.35 -4.14
CA ALA A 103 -8.68 -5.44 -5.06
C ALA A 103 -8.97 -5.06 -6.51
N ALA A 104 -10.16 -4.52 -6.79
CA ALA A 104 -10.54 -4.05 -8.12
C ALA A 104 -9.62 -2.94 -8.65
N TYR A 105 -9.21 -2.02 -7.76
CA TYR A 105 -8.26 -0.96 -8.08
C TYR A 105 -6.90 -1.51 -8.51
N LEU A 106 -6.34 -2.48 -7.77
CA LEU A 106 -5.06 -3.11 -8.08
C LEU A 106 -5.10 -3.86 -9.41
N THR A 107 -6.13 -4.70 -9.63
CA THR A 107 -6.31 -5.43 -10.89
C THR A 107 -6.38 -4.47 -12.08
N ARG A 108 -7.11 -3.36 -11.95
CA ARG A 108 -7.19 -2.35 -13.02
C ARG A 108 -5.86 -1.60 -13.22
N ALA A 109 -5.14 -1.30 -12.15
CA ALA A 109 -3.90 -0.51 -12.22
C ALA A 109 -2.75 -1.27 -12.91
N PHE A 110 -2.63 -2.57 -12.66
CA PHE A 110 -1.59 -3.42 -13.24
C PHE A 110 -2.05 -4.17 -14.50
N GLY A 111 -3.37 -4.32 -14.69
CA GLY A 111 -3.95 -5.00 -15.84
C GLY A 111 -3.41 -6.42 -16.00
N PRO A 112 -2.96 -6.82 -17.21
CA PRO A 112 -2.46 -8.17 -17.46
C PRO A 112 -1.19 -8.50 -16.65
N HIS A 113 -0.44 -7.49 -16.19
CA HIS A 113 0.78 -7.68 -15.42
C HIS A 113 0.54 -7.83 -13.91
N PHE A 114 -0.71 -7.83 -13.44
CA PHE A 114 -1.03 -7.94 -12.01
C PHE A 114 -0.43 -9.19 -11.38
N GLY A 115 -0.63 -10.36 -12.02
CA GLY A 115 -0.11 -11.63 -11.53
C GLY A 115 1.41 -11.66 -11.45
N GLU A 116 2.08 -11.23 -12.53
CA GLU A 116 3.55 -11.20 -12.59
C GLU A 116 4.16 -10.23 -11.57
N THR A 117 3.58 -9.04 -11.43
CA THR A 117 4.03 -8.03 -10.46
C THR A 117 3.87 -8.53 -9.02
N ARG A 118 2.71 -9.12 -8.73
CA ARG A 118 2.43 -9.69 -7.40
C ARG A 118 3.43 -10.81 -7.08
N ALA A 119 3.67 -11.73 -8.01
CA ALA A 119 4.61 -12.83 -7.81
C ALA A 119 6.04 -12.34 -7.57
N ALA A 120 6.50 -11.31 -8.30
CA ALA A 120 7.82 -10.72 -8.07
C ALA A 120 7.95 -10.09 -6.67
N MET A 121 6.91 -9.40 -6.21
CA MET A 121 6.88 -8.83 -4.85
C MET A 121 6.76 -9.89 -3.77
N GLU A 122 5.97 -10.94 -3.97
CA GLU A 122 5.88 -12.08 -3.03
C GLU A 122 7.23 -12.77 -2.89
N ALA A 123 7.92 -13.06 -4.00
CA ALA A 123 9.25 -13.65 -3.98
C ALA A 123 10.27 -12.78 -3.21
N LEU A 124 10.21 -11.45 -3.38
CA LEU A 124 11.03 -10.53 -2.60
C LEU A 124 10.69 -10.62 -1.10
N ALA A 125 9.40 -10.64 -0.76
CA ALA A 125 8.90 -10.66 0.60
C ALA A 125 9.23 -11.98 1.34
N ASP A 126 9.28 -13.10 0.62
CA ASP A 126 9.62 -14.41 1.15
C ASP A 126 11.10 -14.53 1.56
N GLY A 127 11.97 -13.65 1.06
CA GLY A 127 13.37 -13.57 1.45
C GLY A 127 13.62 -13.04 2.87
N PHE A 128 12.58 -12.60 3.59
CA PHE A 128 12.70 -11.96 4.90
C PHE A 128 11.75 -12.58 5.94
N ALA A 129 12.18 -12.56 7.21
CA ALA A 129 11.28 -12.86 8.33
C ALA A 129 10.16 -11.80 8.41
N PRO A 130 8.92 -12.15 8.81
CA PRO A 130 7.78 -11.23 8.78
C PRO A 130 8.03 -9.88 9.48
N GLU A 131 8.60 -9.89 10.69
CA GLU A 131 8.87 -8.67 11.47
C GLU A 131 10.02 -7.85 10.88
N GLU A 132 11.00 -8.51 10.28
CA GLU A 132 12.08 -7.84 9.55
C GLU A 132 11.55 -7.18 8.28
N LEU A 133 10.75 -7.91 7.49
CA LEU A 133 10.06 -7.39 6.31
C LEU A 133 9.21 -6.18 6.67
N ASN A 134 8.49 -6.21 7.78
CA ASN A 134 7.66 -5.08 8.20
C ASN A 134 8.49 -3.82 8.51
N ARG A 135 9.66 -3.99 9.14
CA ARG A 135 10.59 -2.90 9.44
C ARG A 135 11.29 -2.36 8.18
N LEU A 136 11.71 -3.24 7.27
CA LEU A 136 12.47 -2.87 6.07
C LEU A 136 11.59 -2.51 4.87
N GLY A 137 10.33 -2.95 4.87
CA GLY A 137 9.49 -3.00 3.69
C GLY A 137 9.31 -1.64 3.01
N PHE A 138 9.23 -0.55 3.78
CA PHE A 138 9.11 0.77 3.15
C PHE A 138 10.41 1.14 2.41
N ARG A 139 11.59 0.82 2.96
CA ARG A 139 12.88 1.05 2.29
C ARG A 139 13.03 0.18 1.04
N LEU A 140 12.59 -1.09 1.08
CA LEU A 140 12.56 -1.95 -0.10
C LEU A 140 11.69 -1.34 -1.20
N TYR A 141 10.48 -0.87 -0.84
CA TYR A 141 9.60 -0.16 -1.77
C TYR A 141 10.27 1.07 -2.40
N GLU A 142 11.05 1.84 -1.64
CA GLU A 142 11.73 3.01 -2.20
C GLU A 142 12.78 2.66 -3.27
N ARG A 143 13.33 1.44 -3.26
CA ARG A 143 14.30 0.96 -4.26
C ARG A 143 13.65 0.62 -5.60
N PHE A 144 12.45 0.03 -5.60
CA PHE A 144 11.79 -0.41 -6.85
C PHE A 144 10.60 0.46 -7.28
N ARG A 145 10.16 1.43 -6.47
CA ARG A 145 9.00 2.26 -6.80
C ARG A 145 9.19 2.99 -8.14
N PRO A 146 8.11 3.25 -8.89
CA PRO A 146 8.20 4.01 -10.13
C PRO A 146 8.89 5.36 -9.94
N GLU A 147 9.83 5.70 -10.83
CA GLU A 147 10.44 7.02 -10.86
C GLU A 147 9.45 8.05 -11.42
N VAL A 148 9.19 9.09 -10.63
CA VAL A 148 8.39 10.26 -11.04
C VAL A 148 9.03 11.51 -10.46
N PRO A 149 8.82 12.69 -11.08
CA PRO A 149 9.30 13.96 -10.54
C PRO A 149 8.91 14.18 -9.08
N GLN A 150 9.75 14.91 -8.34
CA GLN A 150 9.50 15.16 -6.91
C GLN A 150 8.59 16.36 -6.65
N ASP A 151 8.37 17.20 -7.65
CA ASP A 151 7.51 18.37 -7.60
C ASP A 151 6.02 18.01 -7.87
N VAL A 152 5.22 19.04 -8.12
CA VAL A 152 3.78 18.89 -8.43
C VAL A 152 3.56 18.09 -9.72
N SER A 153 4.48 18.13 -10.69
CA SER A 153 4.34 17.39 -11.95
C SER A 153 4.39 15.87 -11.77
N GLY A 154 5.02 15.39 -10.69
CA GLY A 154 5.01 13.98 -10.32
C GLY A 154 3.79 13.53 -9.52
N TRP A 155 2.94 14.47 -9.09
CA TRP A 155 1.71 14.13 -8.37
C TRP A 155 0.74 13.41 -9.31
N GLY A 156 0.40 12.16 -8.99
CA GLY A 156 -0.48 11.35 -9.84
C GLY A 156 0.14 10.93 -11.18
N ALA A 157 1.42 11.18 -11.41
CA ALA A 157 2.12 10.74 -12.61
C ALA A 157 2.34 9.22 -12.60
N LYS A 158 2.37 8.63 -13.81
CA LYS A 158 2.84 7.25 -14.02
C LYS A 158 4.33 7.26 -14.29
N GLY A 159 5.05 6.40 -13.58
CA GLY A 159 6.45 6.07 -13.85
C GLY A 159 6.58 4.66 -14.39
N TRP A 160 7.81 4.27 -14.74
CA TRP A 160 8.13 2.90 -15.08
C TRP A 160 8.41 2.10 -13.81
N LEU A 161 7.70 0.98 -13.64
CA LEU A 161 8.02 -0.06 -12.68
C LEU A 161 8.79 -1.14 -13.43
N ASP A 162 10.00 -1.44 -12.97
CA ASP A 162 10.82 -2.51 -13.52
C ASP A 162 10.75 -3.73 -12.60
N LEU A 163 10.28 -4.88 -13.11
CA LEU A 163 10.17 -6.08 -12.30
C LEU A 163 11.53 -6.66 -11.89
N ASP A 164 12.60 -6.37 -12.62
CA ASP A 164 13.94 -6.82 -12.24
C ASP A 164 14.46 -6.03 -11.03
N LEU A 165 14.15 -4.73 -10.93
CA LEU A 165 14.44 -3.93 -9.73
C LEU A 165 13.71 -4.44 -8.49
N ILE A 166 12.52 -5.03 -8.63
CA ILE A 166 11.82 -5.67 -7.50
C ILE A 166 12.62 -6.90 -7.05
N ARG A 167 13.05 -7.74 -7.99
CA ARG A 167 13.80 -8.98 -7.70
C ARG A 167 15.16 -8.69 -7.05
N GLU A 168 15.81 -7.61 -7.45
CA GLU A 168 17.12 -7.18 -6.93
C GLU A 168 17.03 -6.29 -5.68
N ALA A 169 15.83 -5.93 -5.22
CA ALA A 169 15.65 -5.02 -4.10
C ALA A 169 16.14 -5.59 -2.75
N ALA A 170 16.39 -6.89 -2.64
CA ALA A 170 16.94 -7.51 -1.44
C ALA A 170 18.41 -7.11 -1.19
N GLY A 171 19.16 -6.73 -2.23
CA GLY A 171 20.61 -6.53 -2.16
C GLY A 171 21.38 -7.68 -2.78
#